data_AF-A0A1Q2D5C4-F1
#
_entry.id   AF-A0A1Q2D5C4-F1
#
_cell.length_a   1.000
_cell.length_b   1.000
_cell.length_c   1.000
_cell.angle_alpha   90.00
_cell.angle_beta   90.00
_cell.angle_gamma   90.00
#
_symmetry.space_group_name_H-M   'P 1'
#
loop_
_entity.id
_entity.type
_entity.pdbx_description
1 polymer ?
#
loop_
_entity_poly.entity_id
_entity_poly.type
_entity_poly.pdbx_seq_one_letter_code
_entity_poly.pdbx_strand_id
1 'polypeptide(L)'
;MSQSKVAGTVMLNLENGEKKFLVEKEKNQFHFISTTIDSNYTSLACMLKELKDVVKLDTSKMDLFELTNLTVSSESMPLFVFTLEEADLVPKNSESQFIWEDPKVIKGVLDGIDISGVPFFC
;
A
#
# COMPACT_ATOMS: atom_id res chain seq x y z
N MET A 1 -16.20 -18.97 5.08
CA MET A 1 -15.70 -18.53 3.77
C MET A 1 -14.57 -17.56 4.07
N SER A 2 -13.33 -18.04 4.11
CA SER A 2 -12.17 -17.21 4.45
C SER A 2 -11.92 -16.27 3.28
N GLN A 3 -12.32 -15.00 3.42
CA GLN A 3 -12.03 -13.98 2.41
C GLN A 3 -10.54 -13.64 2.52
N SER A 4 -9.73 -14.19 1.61
CA SER A 4 -8.31 -13.85 1.53
C SER A 4 -8.19 -12.36 1.22
N LYS A 5 -7.53 -11.61 2.11
CA LYS A 5 -7.26 -10.18 1.91
C LYS A 5 -5.84 -9.98 1.40
N VAL A 6 -5.63 -8.85 0.75
CA VAL A 6 -4.32 -8.39 0.32
C VAL A 6 -4.15 -6.93 0.72
N ALA A 7 -2.98 -6.59 1.24
CA ALA A 7 -2.60 -5.23 1.56
C ALA A 7 -1.64 -4.65 0.51
N GLY A 8 -1.61 -3.33 0.42
CA GLY A 8 -0.80 -2.61 -0.54
C GLY A 8 -0.43 -1.21 -0.04
N THR A 9 0.72 -0.74 -0.49
CA THR A 9 1.14 0.66 -0.34
C THR A 9 1.90 1.11 -1.58
N VAL A 10 1.95 2.42 -1.79
CA VAL A 10 2.69 3.04 -2.88
C VAL A 10 3.73 3.96 -2.27
N MET A 11 5.00 3.76 -2.63
CA MET A 11 6.13 4.60 -2.30
C MET A 11 6.30 5.65 -3.40
N LEU A 12 6.03 6.89 -3.07
CA LEU A 12 6.31 8.04 -3.93
C LEU A 12 7.77 8.46 -3.76
N ASN A 13 8.54 8.38 -4.83
CA ASN A 13 9.87 8.94 -4.92
C ASN A 13 9.73 10.42 -5.32
N LEU A 14 10.08 11.32 -4.40
CA LEU A 14 10.09 12.75 -4.66
C LEU A 14 11.38 13.13 -5.37
N GLU A 15 11.32 14.14 -6.24
CA GLU A 15 12.50 14.60 -6.99
C GLU A 15 13.60 15.15 -6.06
N ASN A 16 13.22 15.56 -4.84
CA ASN A 16 14.15 16.01 -3.80
C ASN A 16 14.92 14.87 -3.10
N GLY A 17 14.67 13.61 -3.47
CA GLY A 17 15.28 12.41 -2.88
C GLY A 17 14.57 11.90 -1.62
N GLU A 18 13.53 12.58 -1.15
CA GLU A 18 12.66 12.09 -0.09
C GLU A 18 11.68 11.05 -0.63
N LYS A 19 11.13 10.24 0.29
CA LYS A 19 10.17 9.19 -0.05
C LYS A 19 8.93 9.38 0.80
N LYS A 20 7.77 9.33 0.16
CA LYS A 20 6.48 9.31 0.85
C LYS A 20 5.77 8.01 0.58
N PHE A 21 4.88 7.62 1.46
CA PHE A 21 4.11 6.40 1.33
C PHE A 21 2.64 6.69 1.40
N LEU A 22 1.88 5.98 0.57
CA LEU A 22 0.45 6.10 0.52
C LEU A 22 -0.18 5.23 1.60
N VAL A 23 -0.94 5.87 2.47
CA VAL A 23 -1.73 5.23 3.51
C VAL A 23 -3.17 5.66 3.43
N GLU A 24 -4.04 4.80 3.91
CA GLU A 24 -5.45 5.11 4.13
C GLU A 24 -5.63 5.62 5.56
N LYS A 25 -6.21 6.82 5.70
CA LYS A 25 -6.56 7.39 7.00
C LYS A 25 -8.01 7.08 7.31
N GLU A 26 -8.24 6.18 8.26
CA GLU A 26 -9.57 5.88 8.78
C GLU A 26 -9.71 6.41 10.22
N LYS A 27 -10.65 7.34 10.42
CA LYS A 27 -10.96 8.04 11.69
C LYS A 27 -9.77 8.79 12.30
N ASN A 28 -8.79 8.07 12.84
CA ASN A 28 -7.56 8.64 13.41
C ASN A 28 -6.38 7.64 13.40
N GLN A 29 -6.48 6.56 12.62
CA GLN A 29 -5.44 5.57 12.43
C GLN A 29 -5.06 5.51 10.95
N PHE A 30 -3.81 5.17 10.70
CA PHE A 30 -3.29 4.95 9.37
C PHE A 30 -3.27 3.45 9.11
N HIS A 31 -3.77 3.06 7.96
CA HIS A 31 -3.85 1.68 7.51
C HIS A 31 -3.23 1.55 6.12
N PHE A 32 -2.73 0.36 5.83
CA PHE A 32 -2.41 0.00 4.46
C PHE A 32 -3.70 -0.16 3.65
N ILE A 33 -3.61 0.16 2.37
CA ILE A 33 -4.71 -0.05 1.44
C ILE A 33 -4.95 -1.54 1.39
N SER A 34 -6.16 -1.99 1.69
CA SER A 34 -6.49 -3.42 1.69
C SER A 34 -7.68 -3.69 0.81
N THR A 35 -7.64 -4.79 0.07
CA THR A 35 -8.75 -5.23 -0.76
C THR A 35 -8.97 -6.73 -0.62
N THR A 36 -10.15 -7.20 -1.00
CA THR A 36 -10.50 -8.62 -0.95
C THR A 36 -10.05 -9.27 -2.25
N ILE A 37 -9.36 -10.41 -2.14
CA ILE A 37 -8.94 -11.17 -3.31
C ILE A 37 -10.17 -11.83 -3.92
N ASP A 38 -10.48 -11.46 -5.16
CA ASP A 38 -11.48 -12.14 -5.97
C ASP A 38 -10.86 -13.45 -6.49
N SER A 39 -11.59 -14.56 -6.35
CA SER A 39 -11.15 -15.88 -6.82
C SER A 39 -10.84 -15.94 -8.33
N ASN A 40 -11.33 -14.98 -9.11
CA ASN A 40 -11.09 -14.88 -10.54
C ASN A 40 -9.80 -14.14 -10.91
N TYR A 41 -9.16 -13.46 -9.95
CA TYR A 41 -7.99 -12.61 -10.18
C TYR A 41 -6.85 -12.97 -9.22
N THR A 42 -5.61 -12.61 -9.61
CA THR A 42 -4.48 -12.70 -8.69
C THR A 42 -4.57 -11.59 -7.64
N SER A 43 -3.99 -11.80 -6.47
CA SER A 43 -3.91 -10.79 -5.40
C SER A 43 -3.34 -9.46 -5.89
N LEU A 44 -2.32 -9.52 -6.75
CA LEU A 44 -1.73 -8.35 -7.41
C LEU A 44 -2.74 -7.63 -8.31
N ALA A 45 -3.47 -8.36 -9.16
CA ALA A 45 -4.45 -7.75 -10.07
C ALA A 45 -5.60 -7.08 -9.30
N CYS A 46 -6.05 -7.67 -8.20
CA CYS A 46 -7.02 -7.03 -7.29
C CYS A 46 -6.46 -5.72 -6.71
N MET A 47 -5.20 -5.74 -6.24
CA MET A 47 -4.56 -4.54 -5.68
C MET A 47 -4.38 -3.43 -6.73
N LEU A 48 -3.90 -3.77 -7.93
CA LEU A 48 -3.77 -2.80 -9.02
C LEU A 48 -5.14 -2.20 -9.40
N LYS A 49 -6.19 -3.02 -9.40
CA LYS A 49 -7.55 -2.53 -9.63
C LYS A 49 -8.00 -1.57 -8.54
N GLU A 50 -7.73 -1.87 -7.27
CA GLU A 50 -8.02 -0.97 -6.14
C GLU A 50 -7.27 0.37 -6.28
N LEU A 51 -5.97 0.31 -6.56
CA LEU A 51 -5.12 1.49 -6.74
C LEU A 51 -5.60 2.36 -7.92
N LYS A 52 -6.09 1.74 -8.99
CA LYS A 52 -6.61 2.44 -10.17
C LYS A 52 -8.02 2.98 -9.97
N ASP A 53 -8.93 2.17 -9.42
CA ASP A 53 -10.36 2.48 -9.41
C ASP A 53 -10.76 3.30 -8.18
N VAL A 54 -10.15 3.03 -7.02
CA VAL A 54 -10.44 3.68 -5.74
C VAL A 54 -9.39 4.73 -5.43
N VAL A 55 -8.12 4.36 -5.55
CA VAL A 55 -7.01 5.28 -5.29
C VAL A 55 -6.69 6.17 -6.50
N LYS A 56 -7.37 6.00 -7.65
CA LYS A 56 -7.23 6.82 -8.88
C LYS A 56 -5.79 7.13 -9.27
N LEU A 57 -4.87 6.20 -9.02
CA LEU A 57 -3.49 6.33 -9.48
C LEU A 57 -3.31 5.57 -10.79
N ASP A 58 -2.35 6.02 -11.60
CA ASP A 58 -2.02 5.34 -12.84
C ASP A 58 -1.12 4.14 -12.55
N THR A 59 -1.74 2.95 -12.52
CA THR A 59 -1.01 1.70 -12.30
C THR A 59 -0.08 1.31 -13.44
N SER A 60 -0.16 1.95 -14.61
CA SER A 60 0.80 1.74 -15.70
C SER A 60 2.15 2.42 -15.46
N LYS A 61 2.18 3.39 -14.54
CA LYS A 61 3.36 4.15 -14.11
C LYS A 61 3.95 3.63 -12.80
N MET A 62 3.36 2.59 -12.23
CA MET A 62 3.81 1.98 -10.99
C MET A 62 4.64 0.73 -11.27
N ASP A 63 5.73 0.61 -10.54
CA ASP A 63 6.52 -0.61 -10.53
C ASP A 63 6.32 -1.35 -9.21
N LEU A 64 6.22 -2.67 -9.28
CA LEU A 64 6.23 -3.50 -8.09
C LEU A 64 7.66 -3.53 -7.54
N PHE A 65 7.88 -2.83 -6.42
CA PHE A 65 9.17 -2.80 -5.76
C PHE A 65 9.41 -4.07 -4.94
N GLU A 66 8.42 -4.45 -4.11
CA GLU A 66 8.58 -5.59 -3.20
C GLU A 66 7.25 -6.26 -2.85
N LEU A 67 7.33 -7.56 -2.56
CA LEU A 67 6.25 -8.35 -1.99
C LEU A 67 6.68 -8.86 -0.62
N THR A 68 5.95 -8.43 0.40
CA THR A 68 6.14 -8.82 1.80
C THR A 68 4.95 -9.63 2.27
N ASN A 69 5.11 -10.53 3.24
CA ASN A 69 3.97 -11.16 3.91
C ASN A 69 3.82 -10.58 5.33
N LEU A 70 2.65 -10.02 5.62
CA LEU A 70 2.22 -9.58 6.94
C LEU A 70 1.49 -10.73 7.63
N THR A 71 1.66 -10.91 8.94
CA THR A 71 0.80 -11.80 9.71
C THR A 71 -0.17 -10.93 10.52
N VAL A 72 -1.46 -11.01 10.22
CA VAL A 72 -2.50 -10.29 10.95
C VAL A 72 -3.40 -11.32 11.62
N SER A 73 -3.48 -11.28 12.94
CA SER A 73 -4.35 -12.20 13.72
C SER A 73 -4.14 -13.69 13.37
N SER A 74 -2.88 -14.10 13.21
CA SER A 74 -2.47 -15.46 12.80
C SER A 74 -2.83 -15.88 11.36
N GLU A 75 -3.27 -14.94 10.52
CA GLU A 75 -3.44 -15.14 9.08
C GLU A 75 -2.35 -14.42 8.29
N SER A 76 -1.74 -15.12 7.32
CA SER A 76 -0.76 -14.53 6.41
C SER A 76 -1.49 -13.71 5.33
N MET A 77 -1.20 -12.42 5.30
CA MET A 77 -1.72 -11.46 4.33
C MET A 77 -0.56 -10.88 3.50
N PRO A 78 -0.56 -11.06 2.17
CA PRO A 78 0.46 -10.45 1.33
C PRO A 78 0.32 -8.92 1.31
N LEU A 79 1.45 -8.22 1.40
CA LEU A 79 1.63 -6.79 1.26
C LEU A 79 2.44 -6.51 -0.01
N PHE A 80 1.85 -5.75 -0.93
CA PHE A 80 2.51 -5.29 -2.14
C PHE A 80 3.01 -3.85 -1.96
N VAL A 81 4.28 -3.62 -2.22
CA VAL A 81 4.91 -2.30 -2.18
C VAL A 81 5.18 -1.88 -3.62
N PHE A 82 4.48 -0.85 -4.07
CA PHE A 82 4.70 -0.24 -5.38
C PHE A 82 5.56 1.01 -5.26
N THR A 83 6.25 1.38 -6.33
CA THR A 83 6.94 2.67 -6.46
C THR A 83 6.28 3.52 -7.53
N LEU A 84 6.23 4.82 -7.31
CA LEU A 84 5.75 5.83 -8.25
C LEU A 84 6.68 7.05 -8.17
N GLU A 85 7.02 7.62 -9.31
CA GLU A 85 7.79 8.86 -9.37
C GLU A 85 6.87 10.08 -9.22
N GLU A 86 7.33 11.14 -8.56
CA GLU A 86 6.57 12.40 -8.41
C GLU A 86 6.12 13.00 -9.74
N ALA A 87 6.94 12.86 -10.79
CA ALA A 87 6.61 13.29 -12.14
C ALA A 87 5.37 12.59 -12.73
N ASP A 88 5.08 11.36 -12.29
CA ASP A 88 3.92 10.56 -12.71
C ASP A 88 2.74 10.68 -11.73
N LEU A 89 2.90 11.41 -10.63
CA LEU A 89 1.83 11.66 -9.68
C LEU A 89 0.84 12.65 -10.26
N VAL A 90 -0.35 12.15 -10.63
CA VAL A 90 -1.46 13.02 -11.00
C VAL A 90 -2.01 13.68 -9.72
N PRO A 91 -2.08 15.02 -9.62
CA PRO A 91 -2.62 15.69 -8.45
C PRO A 91 -4.06 15.26 -8.24
N LYS A 92 -4.31 14.64 -7.09
CA LYS A 92 -5.63 14.16 -6.71
C LYS A 92 -6.41 15.28 -6.00
N ASN A 93 -7.70 15.36 -6.30
CA ASN A 93 -8.63 16.22 -5.57
C ASN A 93 -8.65 15.85 -4.08
N SER A 94 -8.63 16.88 -3.22
CA SER A 94 -8.35 16.85 -1.78
C SER A 94 -9.32 16.07 -0.87
N GLU A 95 -10.21 15.24 -1.42
CA GLU A 95 -11.19 14.42 -0.67
C GLU A 95 -10.81 12.93 -0.61
N SER A 96 -9.51 12.67 -0.77
CA SER A 96 -8.80 11.44 -0.48
C SER A 96 -8.86 10.94 0.97
N GLN A 97 -9.47 9.79 1.32
CA GLN A 97 -9.05 9.07 2.54
C GLN A 97 -7.61 8.54 2.43
N PHE A 98 -7.05 8.53 1.21
CA PHE A 98 -5.66 8.20 0.93
C PHE A 98 -4.78 9.44 1.00
N ILE A 99 -3.75 9.37 1.83
CA ILE A 99 -2.81 10.47 2.07
C ILE A 99 -1.37 9.98 1.95
N TRP A 100 -0.49 10.89 1.56
CA TRP A 100 0.95 10.65 1.48
C TRP A 100 1.61 11.01 2.81
N GLU A 101 2.19 10.03 3.48
CA GLU A 101 2.83 10.16 4.79
C GLU A 101 4.31 9.76 4.75
N ASP A 102 5.04 10.18 5.78
CA ASP A 102 6.45 9.87 5.90
C ASP A 102 6.71 8.38 6.19
N PRO A 103 7.90 7.84 5.85
CA PRO A 103 8.26 6.45 6.14
C PRO A 103 8.20 6.12 7.63
N LYS A 104 8.35 7.13 8.50
CA LYS A 104 8.22 6.98 9.97
C LYS A 104 6.81 6.61 10.39
N VAL A 105 5.79 7.11 9.69
CA VAL A 105 4.39 6.78 9.95
C VAL A 105 4.11 5.34 9.55
N ILE A 106 4.64 4.91 8.40
CA ILE A 106 4.57 3.51 7.95
C ILE A 106 5.17 2.58 8.98
N LYS A 107 6.34 2.92 9.53
CA LYS A 107 6.94 2.11 10.59
C LYS A 107 6.01 1.95 11.79
N GLY A 108 5.29 3.01 12.20
CA GLY A 108 4.29 2.91 13.26
C GLY A 108 3.09 2.02 12.91
N VAL A 109 2.63 2.03 11.65
CA VAL A 109 1.58 1.11 11.18
C VAL A 109 2.07 -0.34 11.18
N LEU A 110 3.31 -0.55 10.74
CA LEU A 110 3.97 -1.85 10.72
C LEU A 110 4.23 -2.39 12.12
N ASP A 111 4.67 -1.56 13.07
CA ASP A 111 4.92 -1.94 14.47
C ASP A 111 3.64 -2.39 15.19
N GLY A 112 2.46 -1.94 14.73
CA GLY A 112 1.15 -2.38 15.22
C GLY A 112 0.66 -3.71 14.61
N ILE A 113 1.37 -4.24 13.61
CA ILE A 113 1.07 -5.49 12.91
C ILE A 113 2.16 -6.50 13.27
N ASP A 114 1.81 -7.75 13.54
CA ASP A 114 2.82 -8.78 13.86
C ASP A 114 3.51 -9.25 12.57
N ILE A 115 4.53 -8.52 12.13
CA ILE A 115 5.18 -8.79 10.85
C ILE A 115 6.31 -9.80 11.03
N SER A 116 5.95 -11.06 10.96
CA SER A 116 6.91 -12.17 11.04
C SER A 116 7.77 -12.35 9.77
N GLY A 117 7.87 -11.36 8.86
CA GLY A 117 8.33 -11.63 7.49
C GLY A 117 8.98 -10.52 6.64
N VAL A 118 9.24 -9.30 7.14
CA VAL A 118 10.01 -8.31 6.35
C VAL A 118 11.48 -8.34 6.79
N PRO A 119 12.44 -8.36 5.86
CA PRO A 119 13.80 -7.96 6.19
C PRO A 119 13.75 -6.51 6.68
N PHE A 120 14.36 -6.24 7.83
CA PHE A 120 14.63 -4.87 8.27
C PHE A 120 15.46 -4.19 7.16
N PHE A 121 14.89 -3.16 6.52
CA PHE A 121 15.69 -2.22 5.75
C PHE A 121 16.55 -1.42 6.74
N CYS A 122 17.76 -1.94 6.98
CA CYS A 122 18.87 -1.25 7.64
C CYS A 122 19.59 -0.34 6.65
#